data_AF-A0A7C1ANT0-F1
#
_entry.id   AF-A0A7C1ANT0-F1
#
_cell.length_a   1.000
_cell.length_b   1.000
_cell.length_c   1.000
_cell.angle_alpha   90.00
_cell.angle_beta   90.00
_cell.angle_gamma   90.00
#
_symmetry.space_group_name_H-M   'P 1'
#
loop_
_entity.id
_entity.type
_entity.pdbx_description
1 polymer ?
#
loop_
_entity_poly.entity_id
_entity_poly.type
_entity_poly.pdbx_seq_one_letter_code
_entity_poly.pdbx_strand_id
1 'polypeptide(L)'
;MSHLTDDEIQEYLDSPEAVNVQTVQTHLHNCQQCRQQLTLYRQVFSVLIEEPETVVPYNFAGQITERLMALQNKKYHKWELLLLLFSIIQGIALTIYFVDFGKIIFYLSRLQTNFFTVFHKANAGFLPILFFAVIIVIFYGFLEKILNRLKGSHLLC
;
A
#
# COMPACT_ATOMS: atom_id res chain seq x y z
N MET A 1 22.65 -40.62 34.79
CA MET A 1 23.04 -39.95 33.53
C MET A 1 21.78 -39.35 32.94
N SER A 2 21.80 -38.07 32.57
CA SER A 2 20.66 -37.44 31.89
C SER A 2 20.57 -37.94 30.46
N HIS A 3 19.36 -38.20 29.96
CA HIS A 3 19.10 -38.49 28.55
C HIS A 3 19.14 -37.21 27.71
N LEU A 4 19.29 -37.37 26.39
CA LEU A 4 19.06 -36.28 25.44
C LEU A 4 17.60 -35.87 25.46
N THR A 5 17.33 -34.57 25.34
CA THR A 5 15.97 -34.06 25.15
C THR A 5 15.50 -34.26 23.71
N ASP A 6 14.19 -34.17 23.49
CA ASP A 6 13.62 -34.25 22.15
C ASP A 6 14.15 -33.12 21.24
N ASP A 7 14.32 -31.92 21.80
CA ASP A 7 14.90 -30.77 21.10
C ASP A 7 16.35 -31.05 20.66
N GLU A 8 17.18 -31.63 21.54
CA GLU A 8 18.58 -31.97 21.21
C GLU A 8 18.66 -33.07 20.14
N ILE A 9 17.74 -34.04 20.17
CA ILE A 9 17.64 -35.10 19.15
C ILE A 9 17.21 -34.49 17.81
N GLN A 10 16.24 -33.58 17.82
CA GLN A 10 15.72 -32.93 16.62
C GLN A 10 16.75 -31.98 16.01
N GLU A 11 17.43 -31.16 16.81
CA GLU A 11 18.49 -30.26 16.37
C GLU A 11 19.66 -31.04 15.74
N TYR A 12 20.00 -32.22 16.29
CA TYR A 12 20.99 -33.13 15.72
C TYR A 12 20.58 -33.72 14.36
N LEU A 13 19.27 -33.93 14.13
CA LEU A 13 18.74 -34.43 12.86
C LEU A 13 18.63 -33.33 11.80
N ASP A 14 18.22 -32.12 12.20
CA ASP A 14 17.96 -30.99 11.31
C ASP A 14 19.26 -30.28 10.87
N SER A 15 20.21 -30.11 11.80
CA SER A 15 21.47 -29.43 11.53
C SER A 15 22.61 -30.04 12.34
N PRO A 16 23.28 -31.09 11.81
CA PRO A 16 24.42 -31.71 12.47
C PRO A 16 25.53 -30.70 12.81
N GLU A 17 25.67 -29.62 12.06
CA GLU A 17 26.71 -28.61 12.29
C GLU A 17 26.40 -27.63 13.44
N ALA A 18 25.13 -27.48 13.83
CA ALA A 18 24.70 -26.55 14.87
C ALA A 18 24.92 -27.09 16.29
N VAL A 19 24.89 -28.42 16.45
CA VAL A 19 25.04 -29.09 17.75
C VAL A 19 26.49 -29.54 17.94
N ASN A 20 26.94 -29.65 19.19
CA ASN A 20 28.21 -30.32 19.49
C ASN A 20 28.07 -31.84 19.21
N VAL A 21 28.25 -32.20 17.94
CA VAL A 21 28.14 -33.56 17.37
C VAL A 21 28.91 -34.57 18.19
N GLN A 22 30.11 -34.20 18.64
CA GLN A 22 31.00 -35.10 19.35
C GLN A 22 30.37 -35.55 20.68
N THR A 23 29.76 -34.63 21.43
CA THR A 23 29.07 -34.95 22.68
C THR A 23 27.82 -35.79 22.45
N VAL A 24 27.01 -35.49 21.44
CA VAL A 24 25.78 -36.24 21.13
C VAL A 24 26.12 -37.65 20.65
N GLN A 25 27.11 -37.81 19.76
CA GLN A 25 27.57 -39.11 19.30
C GLN A 25 28.15 -39.97 20.44
N THR A 26 28.93 -39.35 21.32
CA THR A 26 29.47 -40.04 22.52
C THR A 26 28.34 -40.49 23.44
N HIS A 27 27.30 -39.66 23.61
CA HIS A 27 26.12 -40.04 24.38
C HIS A 27 25.37 -41.20 23.71
N LEU A 28 25.10 -41.12 22.41
CA LEU A 28 24.44 -42.18 21.64
C LEU A 28 25.25 -43.49 21.63
N HIS A 29 26.57 -43.45 21.74
CA HIS A 29 27.38 -44.67 21.89
C HIS A 29 27.13 -45.38 23.22
N ASN A 30 26.82 -44.62 24.28
CA ASN A 30 26.70 -45.12 25.64
C ASN A 30 25.24 -45.31 26.11
N CYS A 31 24.26 -44.66 25.48
CA CYS A 31 22.85 -44.72 25.86
C CYS A 31 22.00 -45.45 24.82
N GLN A 32 21.57 -46.68 25.15
CA GLN A 32 20.71 -47.47 24.27
C GLN A 32 19.33 -46.82 24.05
N GLN A 33 18.75 -46.21 25.08
CA GLN A 33 17.42 -45.59 25.00
C GLN A 33 17.39 -44.43 24.01
N CYS A 34 18.38 -43.53 24.07
CA CYS A 34 18.48 -42.41 23.12
C CYS A 34 18.75 -42.88 21.69
N ARG A 35 19.45 -44.01 21.48
CA ARG A 35 19.59 -44.61 20.13
C ARG A 35 18.27 -45.13 19.58
N GLN A 36 17.46 -45.78 20.43
CA GLN A 36 16.15 -46.29 20.03
C GLN A 36 15.24 -45.11 19.64
N GLN A 37 15.24 -44.05 20.44
CA GLN A 37 14.49 -42.84 20.16
C GLN A 37 14.93 -42.16 18.86
N LEU A 38 16.24 -41.99 18.64
CA LEU A 38 16.77 -41.45 17.38
C LEU A 38 16.35 -42.28 16.16
N THR A 39 16.30 -43.62 16.31
CA THR A 39 15.87 -44.52 15.23
C THR A 39 14.39 -44.32 14.90
N LEU A 40 13.54 -44.14 15.91
CA LEU A 40 12.11 -43.84 15.72
C LEU A 40 11.92 -42.50 14.99
N TYR A 41 12.64 -41.46 15.40
CA TYR A 41 12.59 -40.15 14.72
C TYR A 41 12.98 -40.29 13.24
N ARG A 42 14.05 -41.01 12.92
CA ARG A 42 14.47 -41.26 11.54
C ARG A 42 13.41 -42.01 10.72
N GLN A 43 12.72 -42.98 11.32
CA GLN A 43 11.63 -43.71 10.67
C GLN A 43 10.43 -42.79 10.37
N VAL A 44 10.07 -41.92 11.31
CA VAL A 44 9.01 -40.92 11.09
C VAL A 44 9.40 -39.98 9.95
N PHE A 45 10.63 -39.45 9.97
CA PHE A 45 11.11 -38.59 8.89
C PHE A 45 11.16 -39.29 7.53
N SER A 46 11.54 -40.57 7.46
CA SER A 46 11.51 -41.30 6.18
C SER A 46 10.10 -41.45 5.62
N VAL A 47 9.10 -41.67 6.48
CA VAL A 47 7.70 -41.76 6.05
C VAL A 47 7.19 -40.39 5.60
N LEU A 48 7.56 -39.32 6.29
CA LEU A 48 7.17 -37.94 5.93
C LEU A 48 7.83 -37.45 4.63
N ILE A 49 9.04 -37.93 4.31
CA ILE A 49 9.70 -37.64 3.02
C ILE A 49 9.02 -38.40 1.86
N GLU A 50 8.46 -39.58 2.13
CA GLU A 50 7.70 -40.36 1.14
C GLU A 50 6.28 -39.82 0.91
N GLU A 51 5.77 -38.96 1.79
CA GLU A 51 4.54 -38.23 1.49
C GLU A 51 4.78 -37.31 0.28
N PRO A 52 3.85 -37.28 -0.69
CA PRO A 52 4.02 -36.45 -1.87
C PRO A 52 4.19 -35.01 -1.40
N GLU A 53 5.37 -34.44 -1.66
CA GLU A 53 5.62 -33.01 -1.49
C GLU A 53 4.39 -32.29 -1.99
N THR A 54 3.71 -31.56 -1.10
CA THR A 54 2.51 -30.82 -1.48
C THR A 54 2.94 -29.84 -2.54
N VAL A 55 2.70 -30.19 -3.81
CA VAL A 55 3.18 -29.42 -4.95
C VAL A 55 2.46 -28.09 -4.88
N VAL A 56 3.15 -27.08 -4.36
CA VAL A 56 2.65 -25.72 -4.31
C VAL A 56 2.52 -25.29 -5.77
N PRO A 57 1.30 -24.99 -6.26
CA PRO A 57 1.13 -24.64 -7.66
C PRO A 57 1.99 -23.43 -8.01
N TYR A 58 2.53 -23.41 -9.23
CA TYR A 58 3.50 -22.43 -9.74
C TYR A 58 3.11 -20.95 -9.48
N ASN A 59 1.83 -20.66 -9.26
CA ASN A 59 1.31 -19.32 -8.97
C ASN A 59 0.54 -19.22 -7.64
N PHE A 60 0.87 -20.02 -6.63
CA PHE A 60 0.19 -19.97 -5.33
C PHE A 60 0.36 -18.62 -4.65
N ALA A 61 1.59 -18.08 -4.66
CA ALA A 61 1.88 -16.76 -4.09
C ALA A 61 1.04 -15.67 -4.77
N GLY A 62 0.93 -15.69 -6.09
CA GLY A 62 0.09 -14.74 -6.85
C GLY A 62 -1.40 -14.87 -6.52
N GLN A 63 -1.90 -16.10 -6.38
CA GLN A 63 -3.31 -16.33 -6.00
C GLN A 63 -3.63 -15.84 -4.58
N ILE A 64 -2.68 -15.97 -3.64
CA ILE A 64 -2.84 -15.47 -2.28
C ILE A 64 -2.78 -13.94 -2.26
N THR A 65 -1.84 -13.32 -2.98
CA THR A 65 -1.72 -11.87 -3.03
C THR A 65 -2.93 -11.21 -3.69
N GLU A 66 -3.43 -11.77 -4.80
CA GLU A 66 -4.66 -11.28 -5.45
C GLU A 66 -5.86 -11.32 -4.51
N ARG A 67 -6.03 -12.41 -3.75
CA ARG A 67 -7.11 -12.53 -2.76
C ARG A 67 -6.96 -11.52 -1.62
N LEU A 68 -5.74 -11.26 -1.16
CA LEU A 68 -5.48 -10.28 -0.11
C LEU A 68 -5.74 -8.84 -0.59
N MET A 69 -5.33 -8.50 -1.82
CA MET A 69 -5.60 -7.18 -2.42
C MET A 69 -7.11 -6.95 -2.61
N ALA A 70 -7.83 -7.96 -3.11
CA ALA A 70 -9.29 -7.89 -3.26
C ALA A 70 -10.03 -7.66 -1.92
N LEU A 71 -9.48 -8.18 -0.81
CA LEU A 71 -10.03 -7.95 0.53
C LEU A 71 -9.67 -6.56 1.09
N GLN A 72 -8.49 -6.03 0.77
CA GLN A 72 -8.07 -4.68 1.17
C GLN A 72 -8.87 -3.59 0.44
N ASN A 73 -9.17 -3.78 -0.84
CA ASN A 73 -9.89 -2.79 -1.67
C ASN A 73 -11.35 -2.56 -1.27
N LYS A 74 -11.89 -3.27 -0.27
CA LYS A 74 -13.32 -3.18 0.10
C LYS A 74 -13.62 -2.28 1.30
N LYS A 75 -12.62 -1.66 1.96
CA LYS A 75 -12.84 -0.94 3.24
C LYS A 75 -12.58 0.57 3.27
N TYR A 76 -12.17 1.19 2.17
CA TYR A 76 -11.93 2.64 2.14
C TYR A 76 -12.77 3.32 1.08
N HIS A 77 -13.84 4.01 1.51
CA HIS A 77 -14.50 4.96 0.61
C HIS A 77 -15.30 6.06 1.32
N LYS A 78 -15.99 5.74 2.42
CA LYS A 78 -16.92 6.72 3.03
C LYS A 78 -16.23 7.73 3.95
N TRP A 79 -15.25 7.31 4.74
CA TRP A 79 -14.56 8.20 5.68
C TRP A 79 -13.57 9.15 5.00
N GLU A 80 -12.90 8.69 3.95
CA GLU A 80 -11.99 9.54 3.17
C GLU A 80 -12.73 10.69 2.48
N LEU A 81 -13.93 10.42 1.95
CA LEU A 81 -14.79 11.45 1.34
C LEU A 81 -15.20 12.50 2.39
N LEU A 82 -15.56 12.07 3.60
CA LEU A 82 -15.92 12.98 4.69
C LEU A 82 -14.73 13.84 5.14
N LEU A 83 -13.54 13.25 5.27
CA LEU A 83 -12.32 13.98 5.63
C LEU A 83 -11.90 14.98 4.55
N LEU A 84 -12.05 14.61 3.28
CA LEU A 84 -11.79 15.52 2.16
C LEU A 84 -12.77 16.71 2.15
N LEU A 85 -14.06 16.46 2.37
CA LEU A 85 -15.05 17.53 2.48
C LEU A 85 -14.76 18.44 3.68
N PHE A 86 -14.39 17.87 4.82
CA PHE A 86 -14.03 18.63 6.01
C PHE A 86 -12.79 19.52 5.77
N SER A 87 -11.77 18.98 5.10
CA SER A 87 -10.56 19.72 4.69
C SER A 87 -10.89 20.92 3.81
N ILE A 88 -11.77 20.76 2.82
CA ILE A 88 -12.19 21.85 1.93
C ILE A 88 -12.92 22.94 2.72
N ILE A 89 -13.88 22.55 3.56
CA ILE A 89 -14.67 23.48 4.38
C ILE A 89 -13.74 24.27 5.32
N GLN A 90 -12.79 23.60 5.97
CA GLN A 90 -11.83 24.24 6.86
C GLN A 90 -10.93 25.22 6.10
N GLY A 91 -10.44 24.84 4.92
CA GLY A 91 -9.63 25.72 4.07
C GLY A 91 -10.39 26.98 3.66
N ILE A 92 -11.67 26.84 3.29
CA ILE A 92 -12.54 27.97 2.96
C ILE A 92 -12.76 28.85 4.21
N ALA A 93 -13.06 28.27 5.37
CA ALA A 93 -13.30 29.01 6.61
C ALA A 93 -12.07 29.79 7.08
N LEU A 94 -10.88 29.19 7.00
CA LEU A 94 -9.61 29.85 7.32
C LEU A 94 -9.33 30.99 6.34
N THR A 95 -9.53 30.76 5.05
CA THR A 95 -9.42 31.81 4.04
C THR A 95 -10.36 32.95 4.38
N ILE A 96 -11.62 32.65 4.75
CA ILE A 96 -12.59 33.68 5.10
C ILE A 96 -12.18 34.49 6.32
N TYR A 97 -11.60 33.83 7.32
CA TYR A 97 -11.19 34.47 8.56
C TYR A 97 -9.99 35.42 8.37
N PHE A 98 -8.98 34.99 7.61
CA PHE A 98 -7.75 35.77 7.41
C PHE A 98 -7.86 36.81 6.29
N VAL A 99 -8.76 36.59 5.35
CA VAL A 99 -8.93 37.46 4.19
C VAL A 99 -10.05 38.43 4.44
N ASP A 100 -9.68 39.71 4.50
CA ASP A 100 -10.62 40.81 4.57
C ASP A 100 -11.39 40.95 3.24
N PHE A 101 -12.51 40.22 3.12
CA PHE A 101 -13.31 40.22 1.89
C PHE A 101 -13.81 41.60 1.50
N GLY A 102 -13.94 42.54 2.45
CA GLY A 102 -14.26 43.92 2.12
C GLY A 102 -13.22 44.51 1.19
N LYS A 103 -11.93 44.27 1.45
CA LYS A 103 -10.82 44.68 0.57
C LYS A 103 -10.81 43.90 -0.73
N ILE A 104 -11.05 42.58 -0.70
CA ILE A 104 -11.10 41.79 -1.95
C ILE A 104 -12.25 42.23 -2.85
N ILE A 105 -13.45 42.41 -2.32
CA ILE A 105 -14.63 42.87 -3.08
C ILE A 105 -14.39 44.29 -3.57
N PHE A 106 -13.75 45.16 -2.78
CA PHE A 106 -13.34 46.49 -3.22
C PHE A 106 -12.30 46.44 -4.35
N TYR A 107 -11.28 45.60 -4.25
CA TYR A 107 -10.28 45.41 -5.30
C TYR A 107 -10.87 44.75 -6.55
N LEU A 108 -11.77 43.78 -6.40
CA LEU A 108 -12.48 43.12 -7.50
C LEU A 108 -13.45 44.05 -8.21
N SER A 109 -14.21 44.87 -7.48
CA SER A 109 -15.11 45.87 -8.08
C SER A 109 -14.33 46.99 -8.76
N ARG A 110 -13.17 47.39 -8.20
CA ARG A 110 -12.24 48.32 -8.85
C ARG A 110 -11.56 47.70 -10.07
N LEU A 111 -11.23 46.40 -10.04
CA LEU A 111 -10.79 45.65 -11.22
C LEU A 111 -11.92 45.57 -12.24
N GLN A 112 -13.14 45.23 -11.87
CA GLN A 112 -14.28 45.10 -12.79
C GLN A 112 -14.61 46.43 -13.47
N THR A 113 -14.56 47.55 -12.77
CA THR A 113 -14.78 48.89 -13.35
C THR A 113 -13.64 49.31 -14.29
N ASN A 114 -12.38 49.05 -13.94
CA ASN A 114 -11.25 49.31 -14.83
C ASN A 114 -11.19 48.33 -16.00
N PHE A 115 -11.52 47.07 -15.79
CA PHE A 115 -11.51 46.01 -16.80
C PHE A 115 -12.66 46.23 -17.77
N PHE A 116 -13.88 46.51 -17.30
CA PHE A 116 -15.03 46.81 -18.16
C PHE A 116 -14.79 48.09 -18.97
N THR A 117 -14.21 49.14 -18.40
CA THR A 117 -13.88 50.36 -19.17
C THR A 117 -12.73 50.16 -20.16
N VAL A 118 -11.72 49.35 -19.84
CA VAL A 118 -10.68 48.92 -20.78
C VAL A 118 -11.25 47.98 -21.85
N PHE A 119 -12.13 47.04 -21.51
CA PHE A 119 -12.81 46.11 -22.43
C PHE A 119 -13.73 46.84 -23.40
N HIS A 120 -14.52 47.79 -22.89
CA HIS A 120 -15.48 48.55 -23.67
C HIS A 120 -14.79 49.59 -24.57
N LYS A 121 -13.59 50.08 -24.18
CA LYS A 121 -12.69 50.85 -25.06
C LYS A 121 -11.87 49.98 -26.02
N ALA A 122 -11.55 48.74 -25.63
CA ALA A 122 -10.91 47.74 -26.48
C ALA A 122 -11.90 46.99 -27.37
N ASN A 123 -13.15 47.48 -27.46
CA ASN A 123 -14.22 46.89 -28.25
C ASN A 123 -14.03 47.18 -29.75
N ALA A 124 -12.98 46.57 -30.32
CA ALA A 124 -12.77 46.44 -31.76
C ALA A 124 -12.13 45.09 -32.15
N GLY A 125 -12.15 44.04 -31.32
CA GLY A 125 -11.56 42.78 -31.76
C GLY A 125 -11.87 41.54 -30.93
N PHE A 126 -11.90 40.42 -31.66
CA PHE A 126 -12.04 38.99 -31.32
C PHE A 126 -11.17 38.45 -30.15
N LEU A 127 -10.21 39.24 -29.66
CA LEU A 127 -9.23 38.88 -28.62
C LEU A 127 -9.80 38.40 -27.27
N PRO A 128 -10.85 39.00 -26.68
CA PRO A 128 -11.33 38.56 -25.38
C PRO A 128 -12.07 37.23 -25.44
N ILE A 129 -12.72 36.92 -26.56
CA ILE A 129 -13.37 35.63 -26.80
C ILE A 129 -12.31 34.52 -26.86
N LEU A 130 -11.20 34.77 -27.56
CA LEU A 130 -10.06 33.85 -27.59
C LEU A 130 -9.45 33.63 -26.20
N PHE A 131 -9.30 34.68 -25.40
CA PHE A 131 -8.75 34.56 -24.05
C PHE A 131 -9.62 33.66 -23.16
N PHE A 132 -10.94 33.84 -23.19
CA PHE A 132 -11.86 32.96 -22.46
C PHE A 132 -11.84 31.52 -22.97
N ALA A 133 -11.79 31.33 -24.30
CA ALA A 133 -11.69 29.99 -24.89
C ALA A 133 -10.41 29.27 -24.42
N VAL A 134 -9.28 29.97 -24.36
CA VAL A 134 -8.00 29.41 -23.88
C VAL A 134 -8.09 29.01 -22.40
N ILE A 135 -8.69 29.86 -21.55
CA ILE A 135 -8.88 29.54 -20.13
C ILE A 135 -9.76 28.29 -19.96
N ILE A 136 -10.84 28.18 -20.73
CA ILE A 136 -11.74 27.02 -20.70
C ILE A 136 -10.98 25.75 -21.11
N VAL A 137 -10.18 25.80 -22.18
CA VAL A 137 -9.38 24.64 -22.63
C VAL A 137 -8.34 24.24 -21.58
N ILE A 138 -7.65 25.20 -20.96
CA ILE A 138 -6.70 24.92 -19.88
C ILE A 138 -7.41 24.27 -18.69
N PHE A 139 -8.58 24.78 -18.33
CA PHE A 139 -9.37 24.24 -17.23
C PHE A 139 -9.83 22.81 -17.51
N TYR A 140 -10.31 22.52 -18.71
CA TYR A 140 -10.69 21.16 -19.12
C TYR A 140 -9.50 20.20 -19.12
N GLY A 141 -8.34 20.61 -19.65
CA GLY A 141 -7.14 19.77 -19.63
C GLY A 141 -6.63 19.50 -18.21
N PHE A 142 -6.78 20.47 -17.30
CA PHE A 142 -6.47 20.28 -15.90
C PHE A 142 -7.41 19.29 -15.22
N LEU A 143 -8.72 19.39 -15.47
CA LEU A 143 -9.71 18.44 -14.96
C LEU A 143 -9.47 17.02 -15.48
N GLU A 144 -9.16 16.88 -16.78
CA GLU A 144 -8.86 15.59 -17.39
C GLU A 144 -7.61 14.94 -16.77
N LYS A 145 -6.57 15.73 -16.50
CA LYS A 145 -5.34 15.25 -15.83
C LYS A 145 -5.61 14.78 -14.40
N ILE A 146 -6.49 15.47 -13.66
CA ILE A 146 -6.91 15.05 -12.32
C ILE A 146 -7.72 13.74 -12.39
N LEU A 147 -8.69 13.65 -13.30
CA LEU A 147 -9.50 12.45 -13.51
C LEU A 147 -8.64 11.24 -13.90
N ASN A 148 -7.66 11.43 -14.78
CA ASN A 148 -6.75 10.36 -15.19
C ASN A 148 -5.82 9.90 -14.06
N ARG A 149 -5.41 10.78 -13.15
CA ARG A 149 -4.68 10.37 -11.92
C ARG A 149 -5.54 9.53 -10.99
N LEU A 150 -6.81 9.89 -10.83
CA LEU A 150 -7.77 9.13 -10.01
C LEU A 150 -8.12 7.77 -10.64
N LYS A 151 -8.15 7.69 -11.98
CA LYS A 151 -8.37 6.44 -12.71
C LYS A 151 -7.14 5.52 -12.70
N GLY A 152 -5.93 6.09 -12.76
CA GLY A 152 -4.68 5.35 -12.67
C GLY A 152 -4.47 4.69 -11.29
N SER A 153 -4.91 5.32 -10.21
CA SER A 153 -4.92 4.70 -8.87
C SER A 153 -5.89 3.51 -8.74
N HIS A 154 -6.85 3.36 -9.66
CA HIS A 154 -7.78 2.22 -9.70
C HIS A 154 -7.28 1.03 -10.52
N LEU A 155 -6.18 1.17 -11.28
CA LEU A 155 -5.60 0.11 -12.13
C LEU A 155 -4.36 -0.56 -11.52
N LEU A 156 -3.89 -0.09 -10.35
CA LEU A 156 -2.75 -0.64 -9.61
C LEU A 156 -3.18 -1.36 -8.32
N CYS A 157 -4.45 -1.72 -8.20
CA CYS A 157 -5.05 -2.32 -7.02
C CYS A 157 -5.86 -3.56 -7.38
#